data_AF-A0A918E2T6-F1
#
_entry.id   AF-A0A918E2T6-F1
#
_cell.length_a   1.000
_cell.length_b   1.000
_cell.length_c   1.000
_cell.angle_alpha   90.00
_cell.angle_beta   90.00
_cell.angle_gamma   90.00
#
_symmetry.space_group_name_H-M   'P 1'
#
loop_
_entity.id
_entity.type
_entity.pdbx_description
1 polymer ?
#
loop_
_entity_poly.entity_id
_entity_poly.type
_entity_poly.pdbx_seq_one_letter_code
_entity_poly.pdbx_strand_id
1 'polypeptide(L)' 'MAANEAVTESDHLKSLIISTAQELWEDKDALGKFLNVVRRSEGFVKFADTLAQSEVRPAKPTFYGVKSTEFQD' A
#
# COMPACT_ATOMS: atom_id res chain seq x y z
N MET A 1 24.53 3.52 7.95
CA MET A 1 23.65 2.39 7.57
C MET A 1 22.16 2.62 7.85
N ALA A 2 21.71 3.75 8.42
CA ALA A 2 20.32 3.98 8.83
C ALA A 2 19.30 4.31 7.71
N ALA A 3 19.76 4.65 6.49
CA ALA A 3 18.85 5.01 5.39
C ALA A 3 18.12 3.80 4.77
N ASN A 4 18.65 2.59 4.95
CA ASN A 4 18.11 1.38 4.32
C ASN A 4 16.94 0.77 5.11
N GLU A 5 16.89 0.99 6.43
CA GLU A 5 15.84 0.46 7.33
C GLU A 5 14.52 1.24 7.20
N ALA A 6 14.58 2.57 7.11
CA ALA A 6 13.39 3.42 6.97
C ALA A 6 12.66 3.23 5.62
N VAL A 7 13.40 2.88 4.56
CA VAL A 7 12.83 2.49 3.26
C VAL A 7 12.06 1.18 3.39
N THR A 8 12.63 0.18 4.08
CA THR A 8 11.97 -1.12 4.29
C THR A 8 10.72 -1.03 5.17
N GLU A 9 10.69 -0.20 6.20
CA GLU A 9 9.51 -0.01 7.05
C GLU A 9 8.37 0.67 6.30
N SER A 10 8.68 1.68 5.49
CA SER A 10 7.70 2.39 4.68
C SER A 10 7.08 1.49 3.61
N ASP A 11 7.88 0.64 2.95
CA ASP A 11 7.39 -0.33 1.97
C ASP A 11 6.60 -1.48 2.61
N HIS A 12 6.98 -1.92 3.82
CA HIS A 12 6.18 -2.85 4.60
C HIS A 12 4.82 -2.27 4.96
N LEU A 13 4.79 -1.01 5.41
CA LEU A 13 3.56 -0.32 5.80
C LEU A 13 2.64 -0.09 4.59
N LYS A 14 3.19 0.33 3.44
CA LYS A 14 2.43 0.38 2.18
C LYS A 14 1.84 -0.97 1.82
N SER A 15 2.60 -2.05 1.95
CA SER A 15 2.12 -3.40 1.62
C SER A 15 0.96 -3.82 2.51
N LEU A 16 1.04 -3.53 3.82
CA LEU A 16 -0.06 -3.75 4.76
C LEU A 16 -1.29 -2.93 4.39
N ILE A 17 -1.11 -1.64 4.07
CA ILE A 17 -2.21 -0.76 3.67
C ILE A 17 -2.93 -1.30 2.43
N ILE A 18 -2.19 -1.76 1.42
CA ILE A 18 -2.80 -2.33 0.20
C ILE A 18 -3.53 -3.63 0.53
N SER A 19 -2.94 -4.52 1.34
CA SER A 19 -3.60 -5.78 1.74
C SER A 19 -4.92 -5.51 2.45
N THR A 20 -4.92 -4.61 3.43
CA THR A 20 -6.13 -4.24 4.17
C THR A 20 -7.15 -3.54 3.25
N ALA A 21 -6.71 -2.63 2.37
CA ALA A 21 -7.61 -2.00 1.40
C ALA A 21 -8.24 -3.02 0.44
N GLN A 22 -7.51 -4.08 0.09
CA GLN A 22 -8.02 -5.17 -0.73
C GLN A 22 -9.03 -6.04 0.04
N GLU A 23 -8.77 -6.34 1.31
CA GLU A 23 -9.69 -7.10 2.18
C GLU A 23 -10.99 -6.33 2.41
N LEU A 24 -10.89 -5.03 2.63
CA LEU A 24 -12.03 -4.13 2.81
C LEU A 24 -12.68 -3.69 1.49
N TRP A 25 -12.23 -4.21 0.34
CA TRP A 25 -12.70 -3.70 -0.97
C TRP A 25 -14.21 -3.81 -1.17
N GLU A 26 -14.82 -4.87 -0.63
CA GLU A 26 -16.26 -5.13 -0.70
C GLU A 26 -17.05 -4.29 0.33
N ASP A 27 -16.43 -3.93 1.45
CA ASP A 27 -16.99 -3.04 2.46
C ASP A 27 -16.48 -1.60 2.26
N LYS A 28 -17.14 -0.87 1.36
CA LYS A 28 -16.76 0.50 1.01
C LYS A 28 -16.81 1.47 2.19
N ASP A 29 -17.66 1.23 3.19
CA ASP A 29 -17.73 2.06 4.39
C ASP A 29 -16.50 1.84 5.28
N ALA A 30 -16.15 0.58 5.53
CA ALA A 30 -14.94 0.23 6.27
C ALA A 30 -13.67 0.68 5.54
N LEU A 31 -13.60 0.50 4.22
CA LEU A 31 -12.49 0.97 3.39
C LEU A 31 -12.32 2.49 3.48
N GLY A 32 -13.42 3.25 3.40
CA GLY A 32 -13.39 4.70 3.52
C GLY A 32 -12.85 5.15 4.88
N LYS A 33 -13.30 4.52 5.98
CA LYS A 33 -12.79 4.79 7.33
C LYS A 33 -11.31 4.47 7.45
N PHE A 34 -10.87 3.33 6.93
CA PHE A 34 -9.48 2.90 6.93
C PHE A 34 -8.59 3.90 6.17
N LEU A 35 -8.94 4.26 4.93
CA LEU A 35 -8.17 5.21 4.13
C LEU A 35 -8.13 6.60 4.78
N ASN A 36 -9.19 7.00 5.49
CA ASN A 36 -9.20 8.27 6.23
C ASN A 36 -8.23 8.26 7.42
N VAL A 37 -8.03 7.10 8.06
CA VAL A 37 -6.99 6.92 9.09
C VAL A 37 -5.60 6.94 8.45
N VAL A 38 -5.40 6.24 7.33
CA VAL A 38 -4.13 6.24 6.58
C VAL A 38 -3.77 7.66 6.11
N ARG A 39 -4.75 8.46 5.69
CA ARG A 39 -4.56 9.86 5.29
C ARG A 39 -4.04 10.75 6.43
N ARG A 40 -4.31 10.40 7.69
CA ARG A 40 -3.78 11.14 8.86
C ARG A 40 -2.32 10.81 9.17
N SER A 41 -1.77 9.75 8.57
CA SER A 41 -0.37 9.39 8.71
C SER A 41 0.51 10.24 7.79
N GLU A 42 1.59 10.81 8.33
CA GLU A 42 2.54 11.60 7.56
C GLU A 42 3.16 10.77 6.43
N GLY A 43 3.16 11.31 5.21
CA GLY A 43 3.71 10.63 4.02
C GLY A 43 2.74 9.71 3.27
N PHE A 44 1.56 9.40 3.82
CA PHE A 44 0.59 8.48 3.19
C PHE A 44 -0.64 9.17 2.61
N VAL A 45 -0.77 10.49 2.75
CA VAL A 45 -1.92 11.28 2.24
C VAL A 45 -2.20 10.98 0.76
N LYS A 46 -1.19 11.18 -0.10
CA LYS A 46 -1.32 10.95 -1.56
C LYS A 46 -1.66 9.50 -1.87
N PHE A 47 -1.13 8.56 -1.10
CA PHE A 47 -1.34 7.14 -1.28
C PHE A 47 -2.77 6.72 -0.93
N ALA A 48 -3.31 7.22 0.18
CA ALA A 48 -4.69 7.01 0.56
C ALA A 48 -5.67 7.61 -0.46
N ASP A 49 -5.36 8.80 -0.98
CA ASP A 49 -6.14 9.44 -2.05
C ASP A 49 -6.15 8.62 -3.35
N THR A 50 -4.99 8.09 -3.77
CA THR A 50 -4.91 7.19 -4.94
C THR A 50 -5.73 5.92 -4.75
N LEU A 51 -5.70 5.31 -3.56
CA LEU A 51 -6.49 4.11 -3.26
C LEU A 51 -8.00 4.41 -3.20
N ALA A 52 -8.38 5.57 -2.68
CA ALA A 52 -9.78 6.00 -2.58
C ALA A 52 -10.40 6.31 -3.96
N GLN A 53 -9.60 6.84 -4.88
CA GLN A 53 -10.01 7.15 -6.26
C GLN A 53 -9.89 5.94 -7.20
N SER A 54 -9.32 4.83 -6.74
CA SER A 54 -9.16 3.65 -7.56
C SER A 54 -10.53 3.02 -7.85
N GLU A 55 -10.84 2.79 -9.13
CA GLU A 55 -12.04 2.07 -9.57
C GLU A 55 -11.81 0.55 -9.57
N VAL A 56 -10.55 0.12 -9.43
CA VAL A 56 -10.12 -1.28 -9.48
C VAL A 56 -9.61 -1.72 -8.11
N ARG A 57 -9.93 -2.98 -7.77
CA ARG A 57 -9.47 -3.59 -6.51
C ARG A 57 -7.94 -3.53 -6.47
N PRO A 58 -7.33 -2.99 -5.40
CA PRO A 58 -5.88 -2.99 -5.26
C PRO A 58 -5.38 -4.42 -5.41
N ALA A 59 -4.50 -4.63 -6.38
CA ALA A 59 -3.82 -5.91 -6.52
C ALA A 59 -2.96 -6.11 -5.27
N LYS A 60 -2.89 -7.35 -4.75
CA LYS A 60 -1.93 -7.67 -3.68
C LYS A 60 -0.58 -7.12 -4.14
N PRO A 61 0.12 -6.33 -3.30
CA PRO A 61 1.55 -6.21 -3.50
C PRO A 61 2.01 -7.64 -3.31
N THR A 62 2.33 -8.32 -4.41
CA THR A 62 2.84 -9.67 -4.35
C THR A 62 4.02 -9.59 -3.39
N PHE A 63 3.85 -10.18 -2.21
CA PHE A 63 4.84 -10.37 -1.16
C PHE A 63 6.06 -11.17 -1.67
N TYR A 64 6.10 -11.48 -2.96
CA TYR A 64 7.28 -11.89 -3.66
C TYR A 64 8.18 -10.67 -3.84
N GLY A 65 9.22 -10.61 -3.00
CA GLY A 65 10.51 -10.07 -3.39
C GLY A 65 11.10 -10.86 -4.56
N VAL A 66 10.41 -10.93 -5.69
CA VAL A 66 11.04 -11.25 -6.96
C VAL A 66 11.77 -9.98 -7.38
N LYS A 67 13.09 -9.98 -7.14
CA LYS A 67 13.99 -9.42 -8.15
C LYS A 67 13.54 -10.01 -9.48
N SER A 68 12.82 -9.25 -10.29
CA SER A 68 12.55 -9.66 -11.66
C SER A 68 13.89 -9.84 -12.35
N THR A 69 14.26 -11.09 -12.60
CA THR A 69 15.39 -11.49 -13.44
C THR A 69 15.15 -11.16 -14.92
N GLU A 70 14.07 -10.45 -15.26
CA GLU A 70 13.74 -10.00 -16.62
C GLU A 70 14.55 -8.78 -17.10
N PHE A 71 15.48 -8.28 -16.29
CA PHE A 71 16.43 -7.23 -16.68
C PHE A 71 17.87 -7.54 -16.24
N GLN A 72 18.29 -8.81 -16.30
CA GLN A 72 19.71 -9.15 -16.35
C GLN A 72 20.05 -9.59 -17.78
N ASP A 73 20.40 -8.61 -18.62
CA ASP A 73 21.33 -8.81 -19.73
C ASP A 73 22.75 -8.54 -19.22
#